data_AF-A0A8J3SDB4-F1
#
_entry.id   AF-A0A8J3SDB4-F1
#
_cell.length_a   1.000
_cell.length_b   1.000
_cell.length_c   1.000
_cell.angle_alpha   90.00
_cell.angle_beta   90.00
_cell.angle_gamma   90.00
#
_symmetry.space_group_name_H-M   'P 1'
#
loop_
_entity.id
_entity.type
_entity.pdbx_description
1 polymer ?
#
loop_
_entity_poly.entity_id
_entity_poly.type
_entity_poly.pdbx_seq_one_letter_code
_entity_poly.pdbx_strand_id
1 'polypeptide(L)'
;MLMVVAALVLAGCAQAGGDSSATGLAGAMAEVAESGPASQAFLYNDLAHWRDLGLTPGEEAEGPWLEVAAFSLGAFGVPERRDPVGGDLSGADRAISIGIPPDTVRLDGGFDAAAVRDGLVAAGGAPRRLGEHEVITRVEDVTATSENGLLVQTSIDDPFGNVVVTGSVIAASPFASSVRDVLGGSPTMAGKDGYLALAACLGDVAAAFIVDPQEVGSGPGVRLQGVGLRRPASVTDRPVSVVCVLPEAAEHAAVRGDFTTRFTPRGKNHLGKPFGDHAEEIVHDEVEFEDLTVLRATVRHTAATSASVFLRTLAPEDYRVVGPS
;
A
#
# COMPACT_ATOMS: atom_id res chain seq x y z
N MET A 1 60.72 27.12 -34.20
CA MET A 1 60.12 25.85 -34.60
C MET A 1 59.44 25.28 -33.36
N LEU A 2 58.19 25.71 -33.11
CA LEU A 2 57.42 25.39 -31.91
C LEU A 2 56.43 24.26 -32.27
N MET A 3 56.57 23.12 -31.60
CA MET A 3 55.75 21.93 -31.79
C MET A 3 54.51 22.07 -30.90
N VAL A 4 53.35 22.33 -31.49
CA VAL A 4 52.06 22.38 -30.80
C VAL A 4 51.57 20.94 -30.62
N VAL A 5 51.59 20.46 -29.37
CA VAL A 5 50.95 19.19 -28.98
C VAL A 5 49.47 19.48 -28.76
N ALA A 6 48.63 19.02 -29.69
CA ALA A 6 47.19 19.01 -29.53
C ALA A 6 46.81 17.92 -28.52
N ALA A 7 46.43 18.33 -27.31
CA ALA A 7 45.81 17.44 -26.33
C ALA A 7 44.37 17.16 -26.79
N LEU A 8 44.11 15.94 -27.27
CA LEU A 8 42.76 15.41 -27.42
C LEU A 8 42.15 15.30 -26.02
N VAL A 9 41.23 16.22 -25.70
CA VAL A 9 40.32 16.06 -24.56
C VAL A 9 39.27 15.03 -24.99
N LEU A 10 39.43 13.79 -24.52
CA LEU A 10 38.39 12.78 -24.61
C LEU A 10 37.18 13.29 -23.82
N ALA A 11 36.14 13.68 -24.55
CA ALA A 11 34.81 13.87 -24.02
C ALA A 11 34.36 12.55 -23.40
N GLY A 12 34.46 12.45 -22.08
CA GLY A 12 33.80 11.40 -21.32
C GLY A 12 32.30 11.63 -21.41
N CYS A 13 31.64 10.90 -22.29
CA CYS A 13 30.21 10.65 -22.19
C CYS A 13 29.96 9.98 -20.83
N ALA A 14 29.51 10.76 -19.85
CA ALA A 14 28.85 10.20 -18.68
C ALA A 14 27.56 9.55 -19.19
N GLN A 15 27.63 8.23 -19.38
CA GLN A 15 26.49 7.40 -19.74
C GLN A 15 25.48 7.50 -18.59
N ALA A 16 24.42 8.26 -18.80
CA ALA A 16 23.16 8.08 -18.10
C ALA A 16 22.66 6.65 -18.38
N GLY A 17 22.42 5.86 -17.35
CA GLY A 17 22.03 4.46 -17.51
C GLY A 17 22.32 3.66 -16.25
N GLY A 18 21.48 3.85 -15.24
CA GLY A 18 21.49 3.09 -14.02
C GLY A 18 20.20 3.40 -13.28
N ASP A 19 19.09 2.86 -13.80
CA ASP A 19 17.81 2.83 -13.12
C ASP A 19 18.06 2.39 -11.67
N SER A 20 17.90 3.32 -10.73
CA SER A 20 17.71 2.92 -9.35
C SER A 20 16.39 2.17 -9.33
N SER A 21 16.44 0.84 -9.33
CA SER A 21 15.28 0.02 -9.01
C SER A 21 14.84 0.47 -7.62
N ALA A 22 13.84 1.35 -7.56
CA ALA A 22 13.38 1.91 -6.30
C ALA A 22 13.02 0.74 -5.38
N THR A 23 13.59 0.69 -4.18
CA THR A 23 13.25 -0.30 -3.17
C THR A 23 12.16 0.27 -2.26
N GLY A 24 11.41 -0.60 -1.58
CA GLY A 24 10.32 -0.16 -0.70
C GLY A 24 9.06 0.29 -1.43
N LEU A 25 8.37 1.29 -0.87
CA LEU A 25 7.04 1.73 -1.32
C LEU A 25 7.03 2.25 -2.78
N ALA A 26 7.98 3.11 -3.17
CA ALA A 26 8.05 3.62 -4.53
C ALA A 26 8.33 2.51 -5.56
N GLY A 27 9.14 1.52 -5.18
CA GLY A 27 9.35 0.31 -5.98
C GLY A 27 8.07 -0.49 -6.16
N ALA A 28 7.34 -0.72 -5.08
CA ALA A 28 6.05 -1.41 -5.12
C ALA A 28 5.04 -0.73 -6.05
N MET A 29 4.98 0.62 -6.03
CA MET A 29 4.12 1.37 -6.96
C MET A 29 4.55 1.24 -8.42
N ALA A 30 5.84 1.09 -8.70
CA ALA A 30 6.33 0.90 -10.06
C ALA A 30 5.99 -0.49 -10.63
N GLU A 31 5.61 -1.43 -9.78
CA GLU A 31 5.29 -2.81 -10.16
C GLU A 31 3.79 -3.09 -10.32
N VAL A 32 2.94 -2.14 -9.92
CA VAL A 32 1.48 -2.24 -10.02
C VAL A 32 0.99 -1.32 -11.15
N ALA A 33 0.10 -1.84 -11.99
CA ALA A 33 -0.50 -1.06 -13.06
C ALA A 33 -1.34 0.09 -12.49
N GLU A 34 -1.37 1.20 -13.22
CA GLU A 34 -2.35 2.24 -12.94
C GLU A 34 -3.75 1.75 -13.30
N SER A 35 -4.58 1.54 -12.28
CA SER A 35 -5.98 1.12 -12.45
C SER A 35 -6.91 1.79 -11.44
N GLY A 36 -8.22 1.69 -11.68
CA GLY A 36 -9.25 2.21 -10.75
C GLY A 36 -9.07 1.65 -9.33
N PRO A 37 -9.05 0.32 -9.14
CA PRO A 37 -8.82 -0.28 -7.82
C PRO A 37 -7.51 0.17 -7.16
N ALA A 38 -6.40 0.24 -7.92
CA ALA A 38 -5.11 0.70 -7.40
C ALA A 38 -5.10 2.19 -7.01
N SER A 39 -5.91 3.01 -7.70
CA SER A 39 -6.06 4.44 -7.40
C SER A 39 -6.96 4.71 -6.20
N GLN A 40 -7.96 3.86 -5.97
CA GLN A 40 -8.84 3.95 -4.80
C GLN A 40 -8.09 3.69 -3.49
N ALA A 41 -7.28 2.63 -3.47
CA ALA A 41 -6.47 2.25 -2.33
C ALA A 41 -5.23 1.48 -2.78
N PHE A 42 -4.10 1.79 -2.15
CA PHE A 42 -2.84 1.10 -2.29
C PHE A 42 -2.23 0.85 -0.91
N LEU A 43 -2.11 -0.41 -0.52
CA LEU A 43 -1.50 -0.83 0.73
C LEU A 43 -0.16 -1.51 0.43
N TYR A 44 0.83 -1.23 1.26
CA TYR A 44 2.17 -1.81 1.19
C TYR A 44 2.56 -2.34 2.56
N ASN A 45 3.27 -3.46 2.60
CA ASN A 45 3.86 -4.01 3.81
C ASN A 45 5.15 -4.77 3.52
N ASP A 46 6.19 -4.46 4.28
CA ASP A 46 7.50 -5.09 4.25
C ASP A 46 7.51 -6.28 5.23
N LEU A 47 7.06 -7.43 4.74
CA LEU A 47 6.91 -8.64 5.56
C LEU A 47 8.26 -9.19 6.01
N ALA A 48 9.30 -9.08 5.18
CA ALA A 48 10.66 -9.45 5.55
C ALA A 48 11.13 -8.65 6.77
N HIS A 49 10.91 -7.34 6.79
CA HIS A 49 11.27 -6.51 7.92
C HIS A 49 10.57 -6.93 9.23
N TRP A 50 9.27 -7.23 9.18
CA TRP A 50 8.55 -7.69 10.38
C TRP A 50 9.05 -9.05 10.86
N ARG A 51 9.32 -9.97 9.93
CA ARG A 51 9.89 -11.28 10.24
C ARG A 51 11.27 -11.17 10.87
N ASP A 52 12.13 -10.27 10.40
CA ASP A 52 13.45 -10.00 10.98
C ASP A 52 13.36 -9.47 12.43
N LEU A 53 12.25 -8.81 12.77
CA LEU A 53 11.92 -8.38 14.13
C LEU A 53 11.24 -9.47 14.97
N GLY A 54 11.04 -10.67 14.42
CA GLY A 54 10.38 -11.79 15.08
C GLY A 54 8.85 -11.68 15.11
N LEU A 55 8.26 -10.89 14.21
CA LEU A 55 6.81 -10.73 14.08
C LEU A 55 6.32 -11.47 12.84
N THR A 56 5.64 -12.60 13.05
CA THR A 56 5.01 -13.36 11.97
C THR A 56 3.51 -13.09 11.94
N PRO A 57 2.89 -12.88 10.76
CA PRO A 57 1.43 -12.77 10.66
C PRO A 57 0.73 -14.00 11.26
N GLY A 58 -0.24 -13.77 12.15
CA GLY A 58 -1.06 -14.83 12.74
C GLY A 58 -0.48 -15.52 13.99
N GLU A 59 0.74 -15.18 14.40
CA GLU A 59 1.28 -15.63 15.69
C GLU A 59 0.84 -14.70 16.84
N GLU A 60 0.59 -15.27 18.03
CA GLU A 60 0.31 -14.46 19.22
C GLU A 60 1.58 -13.73 19.67
N ALA A 61 1.70 -12.45 19.31
CA ALA A 61 2.74 -11.56 19.84
C ALA A 61 2.13 -10.49 20.73
N GLU A 62 2.70 -10.27 21.92
CA GLU A 62 2.32 -9.16 22.78
C GLU A 62 2.96 -7.84 22.30
N GLY A 63 2.17 -6.78 22.20
CA GLY A 63 2.69 -5.43 21.93
C GLY A 63 1.99 -4.69 20.79
N PRO A 64 2.42 -3.45 20.50
CA PRO A 64 1.70 -2.57 19.58
C PRO A 64 1.80 -3.00 18.10
N TRP A 65 2.70 -3.92 17.75
CA TRP A 65 3.07 -4.21 16.37
C TRP A 65 2.31 -5.38 15.73
N LEU A 66 1.61 -6.20 16.52
CA LEU A 66 0.99 -7.45 16.06
C LEU A 66 0.08 -7.25 14.83
N GLU A 67 -0.79 -6.24 14.89
CA GLU A 67 -1.78 -6.00 13.83
C GLU A 67 -1.17 -5.47 12.52
N VAL A 68 0.07 -4.98 12.56
CA VAL A 68 0.74 -4.40 11.40
C VAL A 68 1.37 -5.48 10.52
N ALA A 69 1.88 -6.55 11.12
CA ALA A 69 2.47 -7.66 10.37
C ALA A 69 1.47 -8.24 9.33
N ALA A 70 0.16 -8.19 9.63
CA ALA A 70 -0.89 -8.64 8.73
C ALA A 70 -1.61 -7.52 7.94
N PHE A 71 -1.20 -6.26 8.06
CA PHE A 71 -2.01 -5.09 7.65
C PHE A 71 -2.39 -5.08 6.15
N SER A 72 -1.44 -5.37 5.25
CA SER A 72 -1.72 -5.37 3.80
C SER A 72 -2.00 -6.75 3.22
N LEU A 73 -2.29 -7.74 4.06
CA LEU A 73 -2.56 -9.10 3.58
C LEU A 73 -3.94 -9.24 2.92
N GLY A 74 -4.82 -8.23 3.00
CA GLY A 74 -6.05 -8.15 2.20
C GLY A 74 -6.87 -9.44 2.25
N ALA A 75 -7.13 -10.03 1.07
CA ALA A 75 -7.85 -11.31 0.95
C ALA A 75 -7.22 -12.46 1.76
N PHE A 76 -5.89 -12.49 1.95
CA PHE A 76 -5.16 -13.48 2.77
C PHE A 76 -5.21 -13.19 4.29
N GLY A 77 -5.51 -11.95 4.68
CA GLY A 77 -5.39 -11.45 6.06
C GLY A 77 -6.59 -11.69 6.98
N VAL A 78 -7.52 -12.57 6.62
CA VAL A 78 -8.62 -12.98 7.52
C VAL A 78 -8.08 -14.10 8.42
N PRO A 79 -7.84 -13.89 9.74
CA PRO A 79 -7.21 -14.88 10.63
C PRO A 79 -7.97 -16.21 10.71
N GLU A 80 -9.24 -16.21 10.35
CA GLU A 80 -10.13 -17.39 10.33
C GLU A 80 -10.01 -18.21 9.04
N ARG A 81 -9.38 -17.65 7.99
CA ARG A 81 -9.16 -18.34 6.71
C ARG A 81 -7.80 -19.03 6.76
N ARG A 82 -7.83 -20.31 7.16
CA ARG A 82 -6.76 -21.28 6.89
C ARG A 82 -6.18 -21.01 5.52
N ASP A 83 -4.85 -20.83 5.47
CA ASP A 83 -4.00 -20.82 4.30
C ASP A 83 -4.73 -21.22 2.99
N PRO A 84 -5.36 -20.23 2.34
CA PRO A 84 -6.39 -20.52 1.35
C PRO A 84 -5.80 -21.01 0.03
N VAL A 85 -4.50 -20.78 -0.17
CA VAL A 85 -3.73 -21.28 -1.30
C VAL A 85 -3.04 -22.61 -0.99
N GLY A 86 -3.12 -23.09 0.26
CA GLY A 86 -2.65 -24.41 0.66
C GLY A 86 -1.14 -24.55 0.74
N GLY A 87 -0.41 -23.46 1.02
CA GLY A 87 1.04 -23.48 1.17
C GLY A 87 1.57 -22.34 2.03
N ASP A 88 2.66 -22.59 2.76
CA ASP A 88 3.22 -21.64 3.71
C ASP A 88 3.65 -20.32 3.05
N LEU A 89 2.91 -19.25 3.35
CA LEU A 89 3.14 -17.88 2.86
C LEU A 89 3.95 -17.02 3.84
N SER A 90 4.35 -17.56 5.00
CA SER A 90 5.13 -16.81 6.01
C SER A 90 6.51 -16.37 5.49
N GLY A 91 6.96 -17.02 4.42
CA GLY A 91 8.16 -16.68 3.66
C GLY A 91 8.07 -15.39 2.83
N ALA A 92 6.87 -14.85 2.58
CA ALA A 92 6.73 -13.62 1.76
C ALA A 92 7.60 -12.47 2.28
N ASP A 93 8.25 -11.76 1.36
CA ASP A 93 9.10 -10.61 1.66
C ASP A 93 8.32 -9.30 1.66
N ARG A 94 7.29 -9.20 0.80
CA ARG A 94 6.44 -8.01 0.67
C ARG A 94 5.00 -8.39 0.35
N ALA A 95 4.07 -7.58 0.83
CA ALA A 95 2.66 -7.64 0.47
C ALA A 95 2.15 -6.28 -0.06
N ILE A 96 1.46 -6.31 -1.19
CA ILE A 96 0.77 -5.18 -1.80
C ILE A 96 -0.72 -5.53 -1.88
N SER A 97 -1.60 -4.61 -1.48
CA SER A 97 -3.05 -4.78 -1.72
C SER A 97 -3.64 -3.54 -2.37
N ILE A 98 -4.64 -3.74 -3.23
CA ILE A 98 -5.37 -2.65 -3.89
C ILE A 98 -6.89 -2.82 -3.76
N GLY A 99 -7.63 -1.73 -4.01
CA GLY A 99 -9.10 -1.72 -4.02
C GLY A 99 -9.73 -1.45 -2.65
N ILE A 100 -11.03 -1.14 -2.67
CA ILE A 100 -11.84 -0.91 -1.46
C ILE A 100 -13.11 -1.75 -1.51
N PRO A 101 -13.29 -2.72 -0.58
CA PRO A 101 -12.29 -3.19 0.38
C PRO A 101 -11.04 -3.76 -0.32
N PRO A 102 -9.86 -3.84 0.35
CA PRO A 102 -8.66 -4.40 -0.25
C PRO A 102 -8.81 -5.92 -0.45
N ASP A 103 -9.44 -6.28 -1.57
CA ASP A 103 -9.80 -7.65 -1.95
C ASP A 103 -8.82 -8.27 -2.96
N THR A 104 -7.85 -7.47 -3.40
CA THR A 104 -6.83 -7.85 -4.37
C THR A 104 -5.47 -7.68 -3.73
N VAL A 105 -4.69 -8.76 -3.72
CA VAL A 105 -3.42 -8.83 -3.00
C VAL A 105 -2.35 -9.47 -3.87
N ARG A 106 -1.12 -9.00 -3.70
CA ARG A 106 0.10 -9.56 -4.27
C ARG A 106 1.12 -9.78 -3.16
N LEU A 107 1.72 -10.96 -3.14
CA LEU A 107 2.83 -11.34 -2.30
C LEU A 107 4.06 -11.58 -3.17
N ASP A 108 5.20 -11.06 -2.73
CA ASP A 108 6.48 -11.25 -3.39
C ASP A 108 7.46 -11.98 -2.46
N GLY A 109 8.24 -12.90 -3.00
CA GLY A 109 9.47 -13.42 -2.41
C GLY A 109 9.31 -14.51 -1.34
N GLY A 110 10.44 -15.16 -0.99
CA GLY A 110 10.65 -16.09 0.12
C GLY A 110 9.70 -17.28 0.40
N PHE A 111 8.67 -17.55 -0.41
CA PHE A 111 7.82 -18.76 -0.31
C PHE A 111 8.10 -19.79 -1.42
N ASP A 112 7.69 -21.05 -1.20
CA ASP A 112 7.77 -22.12 -2.21
C ASP A 112 6.59 -22.07 -3.19
N ALA A 113 6.76 -21.31 -4.27
CA ALA A 113 5.74 -21.14 -5.30
C ALA A 113 5.31 -22.44 -5.98
N ALA A 114 6.20 -23.45 -6.08
CA ALA A 114 5.83 -24.74 -6.65
C ALA A 114 4.90 -25.49 -5.70
N ALA A 115 5.20 -25.51 -4.41
CA ALA A 115 4.34 -26.09 -3.39
C ALA A 115 2.97 -25.39 -3.32
N VAL A 116 2.93 -24.04 -3.41
CA VAL A 116 1.66 -23.29 -3.47
C VAL A 116 0.86 -23.67 -4.71
N ARG A 117 1.50 -23.73 -5.89
CA ARG A 117 0.86 -24.11 -7.14
C ARG A 117 0.27 -25.53 -7.06
N ASP A 118 1.05 -26.48 -6.57
CA ASP A 118 0.63 -27.88 -6.42
C ASP A 118 -0.51 -28.01 -5.41
N GLY A 119 -0.48 -27.26 -4.30
CA GLY A 119 -1.55 -27.19 -3.31
C GLY A 119 -2.86 -26.64 -3.89
N LEU A 120 -2.78 -25.56 -4.67
CA LEU A 120 -3.93 -24.98 -5.37
C LEU A 120 -4.56 -25.97 -6.37
N VAL A 121 -3.74 -26.69 -7.16
CA VAL A 121 -4.22 -27.70 -8.12
C VAL A 121 -4.82 -28.90 -7.40
N ALA A 122 -4.16 -29.41 -6.34
CA ALA A 122 -4.67 -30.52 -5.54
C ALA A 122 -6.02 -30.19 -4.88
N ALA A 123 -6.25 -28.92 -4.56
CA ALA A 123 -7.52 -28.42 -4.04
C ALA A 123 -8.57 -28.08 -5.13
N GLY A 124 -8.36 -28.51 -6.38
CA GLY A 124 -9.33 -28.38 -7.46
C GLY A 124 -9.19 -27.12 -8.33
N GLY A 125 -8.12 -26.34 -8.14
CA GLY A 125 -7.78 -25.23 -9.03
C GLY A 125 -7.39 -25.71 -10.43
N ALA A 126 -7.93 -25.06 -11.46
CA ALA A 126 -7.62 -25.36 -12.85
C ALA A 126 -6.64 -24.33 -13.42
N PRO A 127 -5.50 -24.74 -14.01
CA PRO A 127 -4.64 -23.86 -14.78
C PRO A 127 -5.40 -23.26 -15.97
N ARG A 128 -5.35 -21.95 -16.12
CA ARG A 128 -5.93 -21.15 -17.20
C ARG A 128 -4.93 -20.09 -17.65
N ARG A 129 -5.28 -19.36 -18.71
CA ARG A 129 -4.53 -18.18 -19.15
C ARG A 129 -5.33 -16.92 -18.87
N LEU A 130 -4.66 -15.91 -18.31
CA LEU A 130 -5.16 -14.55 -18.15
C LEU A 130 -4.18 -13.61 -18.86
N GLY A 131 -4.49 -13.30 -20.12
CA GLY A 131 -3.53 -12.63 -21.01
C GLY A 131 -2.27 -13.48 -21.19
N GLU A 132 -1.13 -12.93 -20.75
CA GLU A 132 0.18 -13.60 -20.84
C GLU A 132 0.49 -14.49 -19.63
N HIS A 133 -0.28 -14.38 -18.54
CA HIS A 133 -0.03 -15.10 -17.30
C HIS A 133 -0.77 -16.44 -17.26
N GLU A 134 -0.11 -17.46 -16.72
CA GLU A 134 -0.79 -18.67 -16.27
C GLU A 134 -1.41 -18.39 -14.91
N VAL A 135 -2.70 -18.71 -14.76
CA VAL A 135 -3.47 -18.47 -13.55
C VAL A 135 -4.09 -19.78 -13.09
N ILE A 136 -4.17 -19.99 -11.79
CA ILE A 136 -4.93 -21.10 -11.21
C ILE A 136 -6.26 -20.53 -10.72
N THR A 137 -7.33 -20.94 -11.41
CA THR A 137 -8.68 -20.48 -11.13
C THR A 137 -9.43 -21.59 -10.39
N ARG A 138 -10.01 -21.31 -9.22
CA ARG A 138 -10.85 -22.27 -8.48
C ARG A 138 -12.33 -22.14 -8.81
N VAL A 139 -12.79 -20.95 -9.20
CA VAL A 139 -14.17 -20.67 -9.60
C VAL A 139 -14.11 -19.86 -10.89
N GLU A 140 -14.83 -20.26 -11.95
CA GLU A 140 -14.99 -19.38 -13.12
C GLU A 140 -15.52 -18.01 -12.66
N ASP A 141 -15.26 -16.92 -13.39
CA ASP A 141 -15.86 -15.61 -13.11
C ASP A 141 -17.40 -15.72 -13.19
N VAL A 142 -18.06 -16.25 -12.14
CA VAL A 142 -19.51 -16.37 -12.06
C VAL A 142 -20.01 -15.05 -11.51
N THR A 143 -20.02 -14.06 -12.40
CA THR A 143 -20.81 -12.85 -12.21
C THR A 143 -22.27 -13.23 -12.42
N ALA A 144 -22.99 -13.50 -11.33
CA ALA A 144 -24.44 -13.54 -11.39
C ALA A 144 -24.94 -12.11 -11.38
N THR A 145 -25.50 -11.64 -12.48
CA THR A 145 -26.26 -10.39 -12.50
C THR A 145 -27.57 -10.64 -11.77
N SER A 146 -27.76 -10.02 -10.61
CA SER A 146 -29.08 -9.97 -9.97
C SER A 146 -30.10 -9.31 -10.92
N GLU A 147 -31.39 -9.60 -10.74
CA GLU A 147 -32.47 -8.98 -11.54
C GLU A 147 -32.46 -7.44 -11.51
N ASN A 148 -31.71 -6.83 -10.58
CA ASN A 148 -31.55 -5.38 -10.42
C ASN A 148 -30.25 -4.82 -11.04
N GLY A 149 -29.48 -5.62 -11.80
CA GLY A 149 -28.23 -5.19 -12.42
C GLY A 149 -27.01 -5.14 -11.47
N LEU A 150 -27.15 -5.55 -10.21
CA LEU A 150 -26.03 -5.70 -9.28
C LEU A 150 -25.28 -7.00 -9.58
N LEU A 151 -23.96 -6.92 -9.72
CA LEU A 151 -23.08 -8.10 -9.76
C LEU A 151 -23.06 -8.73 -8.36
N VAL A 152 -23.58 -9.94 -8.22
CA VAL A 152 -23.57 -10.69 -6.97
C VAL A 152 -22.50 -11.78 -7.05
N GLN A 153 -21.55 -11.72 -6.13
CA GLN A 153 -20.55 -12.75 -5.90
C GLN A 153 -21.27 -14.05 -5.48
N THR A 154 -21.11 -15.12 -6.25
CA THR A 154 -21.78 -16.41 -6.00
C THR A 154 -21.04 -17.30 -5.01
N SER A 155 -19.85 -16.91 -4.57
CA SER A 155 -19.03 -17.65 -3.62
C SER A 155 -18.65 -16.74 -2.45
N ILE A 156 -19.38 -16.89 -1.33
CA ILE A 156 -19.00 -16.30 -0.04
C ILE A 156 -17.87 -17.14 0.60
N ASP A 157 -17.69 -18.38 0.14
CA ASP A 157 -16.82 -19.40 0.73
C ASP A 157 -15.40 -19.47 0.11
N ASP A 158 -15.19 -18.93 -1.09
CA ASP A 158 -13.87 -18.84 -1.76
C ASP A 158 -13.63 -17.42 -2.30
N PRO A 159 -12.94 -16.56 -1.53
CA PRO A 159 -12.64 -15.17 -1.93
C PRO A 159 -11.51 -15.10 -2.98
N PHE A 160 -10.89 -16.23 -3.34
CA PHE A 160 -9.69 -16.30 -4.20
C PHE A 160 -10.02 -16.80 -5.61
N GLY A 161 -11.21 -16.45 -6.14
CA GLY A 161 -11.72 -16.94 -7.43
C GLY A 161 -10.66 -16.99 -8.54
N ASN A 162 -9.72 -16.03 -8.54
CA ASN A 162 -8.54 -16.01 -9.38
C ASN A 162 -7.25 -15.93 -8.55
N VAL A 163 -6.35 -16.92 -8.67
CA VAL A 163 -5.00 -16.90 -8.09
C VAL A 163 -3.94 -17.07 -9.18
N VAL A 164 -2.85 -16.32 -9.09
CA VAL A 164 -1.70 -16.44 -9.97
C VAL A 164 -0.50 -16.78 -9.13
N VAL A 165 0.25 -17.78 -9.57
CA VAL A 165 1.50 -18.18 -8.94
C VAL A 165 2.56 -18.23 -10.03
N THR A 166 3.45 -17.24 -10.04
CA THR A 166 4.47 -17.07 -11.08
C THR A 166 5.82 -16.73 -10.46
N GLY A 167 6.79 -17.62 -10.61
CA GLY A 167 8.14 -17.40 -10.07
C GLY A 167 8.10 -17.21 -8.56
N SER A 168 8.42 -16.00 -8.09
CA SER A 168 8.37 -15.60 -6.68
C SER A 168 7.18 -14.69 -6.36
N VAL A 169 6.12 -14.70 -7.16
CA VAL A 169 4.96 -13.82 -6.99
C VAL A 169 3.69 -14.65 -6.88
N ILE A 170 2.86 -14.32 -5.90
CA ILE A 170 1.47 -14.77 -5.80
C ILE A 170 0.58 -13.54 -5.90
N ALA A 171 -0.44 -13.57 -6.75
CA ALA A 171 -1.49 -12.57 -6.78
C ALA A 171 -2.86 -13.23 -6.66
N ALA A 172 -3.78 -12.64 -5.92
CA ALA A 172 -5.12 -13.18 -5.77
C ALA A 172 -6.17 -12.09 -5.69
N SER A 173 -7.34 -12.37 -6.28
CA SER A 173 -8.51 -11.49 -6.25
C SER A 173 -9.77 -12.28 -6.60
N PRO A 174 -10.95 -11.83 -6.16
CA PRO A 174 -12.20 -12.27 -6.77
C PRO A 174 -12.28 -11.91 -8.26
N PHE A 175 -11.59 -10.86 -8.74
CA PHE A 175 -11.69 -10.38 -10.12
C PHE A 175 -10.38 -10.57 -10.90
N ALA A 176 -10.46 -11.24 -12.05
CA ALA A 176 -9.30 -11.45 -12.92
C ALA A 176 -8.67 -10.13 -13.43
N SER A 177 -9.47 -9.07 -13.64
CA SER A 177 -8.92 -7.76 -13.99
C SER A 177 -7.98 -7.22 -12.91
N SER A 178 -8.38 -7.28 -11.64
CA SER A 178 -7.59 -6.73 -10.53
C SER A 178 -6.33 -7.55 -10.28
N VAL A 179 -6.36 -8.88 -10.51
CA VAL A 179 -5.15 -9.72 -10.53
C VAL A 179 -4.13 -9.20 -11.54
N ARG A 180 -4.56 -8.86 -12.77
CA ARG A 180 -3.64 -8.30 -13.77
C ARG A 180 -3.05 -6.98 -13.29
N ASP A 181 -3.87 -6.13 -12.70
CA ASP A 181 -3.43 -4.82 -12.23
C ASP A 181 -2.29 -4.93 -11.20
N VAL A 182 -2.40 -5.83 -10.21
CA VAL A 182 -1.31 -6.03 -9.21
C VAL A 182 -0.09 -6.78 -9.74
N LEU A 183 -0.25 -7.62 -10.77
CA LEU A 183 0.88 -8.26 -11.45
C LEU A 183 1.68 -7.28 -12.33
N GLY A 184 1.14 -6.09 -12.57
CA GLY A 184 1.80 -5.00 -13.26
C GLY A 184 1.28 -4.75 -14.67
N GLY A 185 1.82 -3.71 -15.28
CA GLY A 185 1.38 -3.21 -16.58
C GLY A 185 1.94 -1.80 -16.82
N SER A 186 1.63 -1.24 -17.98
CA SER A 186 1.95 0.15 -18.30
C SER A 186 0.66 0.88 -18.67
N PRO A 187 0.39 2.08 -18.13
CA PRO A 187 1.19 2.81 -17.12
C PRO A 187 1.16 2.16 -15.73
N THR A 188 2.07 2.57 -14.84
CA THR A 188 2.21 2.07 -13.45
C THR A 188 1.75 3.12 -12.44
N MET A 189 1.47 2.70 -11.21
CA MET A 189 1.10 3.63 -10.12
C MET A 189 2.20 4.65 -9.81
N ALA A 190 3.48 4.31 -10.01
CA ALA A 190 4.58 5.26 -9.88
C ALA A 190 4.53 6.39 -10.94
N GLY A 191 3.95 6.13 -12.11
CA GLY A 191 3.75 7.14 -13.15
C GLY A 191 2.51 8.02 -12.94
N LYS A 192 1.63 7.66 -11.99
CA LYS A 192 0.40 8.39 -11.71
C LYS A 192 0.71 9.66 -10.90
N ASP A 193 0.17 10.79 -11.35
CA ASP A 193 0.42 12.11 -10.75
C ASP A 193 0.27 12.11 -9.23
N GLY A 194 1.33 12.54 -8.53
CA GLY A 194 1.35 12.70 -7.08
C GLY A 194 1.68 11.46 -6.25
N TYR A 195 1.61 10.24 -6.81
CA TYR A 195 1.89 9.02 -6.04
C TYR A 195 3.36 8.92 -5.60
N LEU A 196 4.31 9.28 -6.47
CA LEU A 196 5.73 9.37 -6.08
C LEU A 196 6.00 10.48 -5.08
N ALA A 197 5.31 11.62 -5.17
CA ALA A 197 5.42 12.69 -4.17
C ALA A 197 4.94 12.20 -2.80
N LEU A 198 3.84 11.43 -2.74
CA LEU A 198 3.39 10.78 -1.52
C LEU A 198 4.39 9.75 -0.99
N ALA A 199 4.92 8.88 -1.85
CA ALA A 199 5.93 7.90 -1.46
C ALA A 199 7.19 8.58 -0.90
N ALA A 200 7.64 9.67 -1.52
CA ALA A 200 8.77 10.48 -1.04
C ALA A 200 8.47 11.16 0.31
N CYS A 201 7.26 11.70 0.48
CA CYS A 201 6.82 12.30 1.75
C CYS A 201 6.81 11.28 2.91
N LEU A 202 6.24 10.10 2.66
CA LEU A 202 6.21 8.98 3.61
C LEU A 202 7.64 8.50 3.91
N GLY A 203 8.48 8.42 2.87
CA GLY A 203 9.88 8.03 2.95
C GLY A 203 10.04 6.55 3.32
N ASP A 204 11.01 6.27 4.18
CA ASP A 204 11.28 4.93 4.66
C ASP A 204 10.19 4.46 5.64
N VAL A 205 9.35 3.51 5.20
CA VAL A 205 8.21 2.94 5.95
C VAL A 205 8.17 1.42 5.79
N ALA A 206 7.77 0.73 6.85
CA ALA A 206 7.55 -0.73 6.86
C ALA A 206 6.14 -1.10 6.37
N ALA A 207 5.17 -0.20 6.57
CA ALA A 207 3.80 -0.37 6.09
C ALA A 207 3.26 0.97 5.62
N ALA A 208 2.40 0.97 4.60
CA ALA A 208 1.73 2.18 4.13
C ALA A 208 0.32 1.87 3.63
N PHE A 209 -0.53 2.89 3.71
CA PHE A 209 -1.85 2.94 3.11
C PHE A 209 -2.03 4.28 2.42
N ILE A 210 -2.31 4.25 1.12
CA ILE A 210 -2.54 5.42 0.28
C ILE A 210 -3.92 5.32 -0.32
N VAL A 211 -4.64 6.43 -0.32
CA VAL A 211 -5.99 6.55 -0.88
C VAL A 211 -6.09 7.82 -1.70
N ASP A 212 -6.98 7.80 -2.69
CA ASP A 212 -7.51 8.99 -3.35
C ASP A 212 -8.88 9.34 -2.73
N PRO A 213 -8.96 10.40 -1.88
CA PRO A 213 -10.21 10.80 -1.24
C PRO A 213 -11.34 11.18 -2.22
N GLN A 214 -11.02 11.56 -3.47
CA GLN A 214 -12.05 11.85 -4.47
C GLN A 214 -12.70 10.55 -4.97
N GLU A 215 -11.89 9.52 -5.21
CA GLU A 215 -12.36 8.20 -5.67
C GLU A 215 -13.20 7.47 -4.61
N VAL A 216 -13.02 7.81 -3.33
CA VAL A 216 -13.80 7.25 -2.21
C VAL A 216 -14.89 8.19 -1.66
N GLY A 217 -15.04 9.38 -2.26
CA GLY A 217 -16.08 10.36 -1.91
C GLY A 217 -15.90 11.06 -0.55
N SER A 218 -14.68 11.09 -0.01
CA SER A 218 -14.40 11.44 1.40
C SER A 218 -13.46 12.64 1.60
N GLY A 219 -13.51 13.68 0.74
CA GLY A 219 -12.87 14.95 1.06
C GLY A 219 -12.59 15.89 -0.12
N PRO A 220 -13.40 16.93 -0.39
CA PRO A 220 -13.25 17.79 -1.58
C PRO A 220 -11.96 18.62 -1.55
N GLY A 221 -10.98 18.49 -2.45
CA GLY A 221 -9.77 19.35 -2.43
C GLY A 221 -8.51 18.73 -1.78
N VAL A 222 -8.56 17.46 -1.42
CA VAL A 222 -7.37 16.62 -1.23
C VAL A 222 -7.31 15.65 -2.39
N ARG A 223 -6.17 15.64 -3.09
CA ARG A 223 -5.91 14.73 -4.22
C ARG A 223 -5.55 13.34 -3.72
N LEU A 224 -4.61 13.27 -2.79
CA LEU A 224 -4.12 12.01 -2.25
C LEU A 224 -3.83 12.14 -0.75
N GLN A 225 -4.04 11.06 -0.03
CA GLN A 225 -3.63 10.89 1.36
C GLN A 225 -2.83 9.60 1.50
N GLY A 226 -1.73 9.67 2.24
CA GLY A 226 -0.94 8.51 2.63
C GLY A 226 -0.72 8.47 4.13
N VAL A 227 -0.82 7.30 4.72
CA VAL A 227 -0.34 7.03 6.08
C VAL A 227 0.69 5.93 5.99
N GLY A 228 1.85 6.15 6.59
CA GLY A 228 2.93 5.19 6.66
C GLY A 228 3.36 4.97 8.09
N LEU A 229 3.89 3.78 8.38
CA LEU A 229 4.50 3.45 9.65
C LEU A 229 6.01 3.31 9.43
N ARG A 230 6.81 4.12 10.14
CA ARG A 230 8.27 4.05 10.07
C ARG A 230 8.76 2.66 10.46
N ARG A 231 9.84 2.21 9.81
CA ARG A 231 10.55 0.98 10.19
C ARG A 231 11.10 1.13 11.62
N PRO A 232 10.62 0.34 12.61
CA PRO A 232 11.30 0.28 13.90
C PRO A 232 12.61 -0.50 13.78
N ALA A 233 13.59 -0.21 14.65
CA ALA A 233 14.80 -1.02 14.77
C ALA A 233 14.59 -2.23 15.70
N SER A 234 13.59 -2.14 16.59
CA SER A 234 13.21 -3.18 17.54
C SER A 234 11.71 -3.16 17.81
N VAL A 235 11.12 -4.31 18.14
CA VAL A 235 9.72 -4.41 18.61
C VAL A 235 9.43 -3.60 19.88
N THR A 236 10.47 -3.20 20.61
CA THR A 236 10.35 -2.33 21.79
C THR A 236 10.28 -0.84 21.46
N ASP A 237 10.56 -0.46 20.22
CA ASP A 237 10.51 0.93 19.80
C ASP A 237 9.07 1.45 19.85
N ARG A 238 8.91 2.76 20.07
CA ARG A 238 7.59 3.37 19.98
C ARG A 238 7.17 3.50 18.51
N PRO A 239 5.93 3.15 18.16
CA PRO A 239 5.42 3.37 16.82
C PRO A 239 5.44 4.86 16.43
N VAL A 240 5.88 5.11 15.20
CA VAL A 240 5.88 6.44 14.59
C VAL A 240 5.19 6.35 13.23
N SER A 241 4.02 6.98 13.13
CA SER A 241 3.32 7.14 11.86
C SER A 241 3.71 8.45 11.17
N VAL A 242 3.68 8.43 9.85
CA VAL A 242 3.83 9.60 8.99
C VAL A 242 2.54 9.74 8.20
N VAL A 243 1.88 10.88 8.32
CA VAL A 243 0.69 11.22 7.54
C VAL A 243 1.10 12.24 6.49
N CYS A 244 0.81 11.94 5.24
CA CYS A 244 1.09 12.79 4.09
C CYS A 244 -0.22 13.13 3.39
N VAL A 245 -0.45 14.42 3.13
CA VAL A 245 -1.63 14.92 2.44
C VAL A 245 -1.16 15.75 1.27
N LEU A 246 -1.60 15.39 0.06
CA LEU A 246 -1.39 16.19 -1.15
C LEU A 246 -2.69 16.93 -1.46
N PRO A 247 -2.77 18.25 -1.21
CA PRO A 247 -3.93 19.05 -1.54
C PRO A 247 -4.08 19.25 -3.06
N GLU A 248 -5.27 19.65 -3.49
CA GLU A 248 -5.42 20.38 -4.75
C GLU A 248 -4.67 21.70 -4.69
N ALA A 249 -4.06 22.14 -5.80
CA ALA A 249 -3.25 23.35 -5.83
C ALA A 249 -4.03 24.60 -5.36
N ALA A 250 -5.31 24.70 -5.76
CA ALA A 250 -6.19 25.80 -5.36
C ALA A 250 -6.58 25.76 -3.87
N GLU A 251 -6.55 24.58 -3.24
CA GLU A 251 -7.00 24.34 -1.87
C GLU A 251 -5.83 24.24 -0.87
N HIS A 252 -4.58 24.33 -1.35
CA HIS A 252 -3.38 24.09 -0.54
C HIS A 252 -3.36 24.91 0.75
N ALA A 253 -3.63 26.22 0.68
CA ALA A 253 -3.62 27.09 1.86
C ALA A 253 -4.71 26.72 2.88
N ALA A 254 -5.91 26.36 2.41
CA ALA A 254 -7.03 25.97 3.26
C ALA A 254 -6.76 24.60 3.92
N VAL A 255 -6.34 23.61 3.14
CA VAL A 255 -6.00 22.27 3.66
C VAL A 255 -4.83 22.34 4.63
N ARG A 256 -3.80 23.15 4.36
CA ARG A 256 -2.69 23.39 5.30
C ARG A 256 -3.18 23.96 6.62
N GLY A 257 -4.03 24.99 6.57
CA GLY A 257 -4.60 25.61 7.76
C GLY A 257 -5.39 24.61 8.61
N ASP A 258 -6.29 23.86 7.98
CA ASP A 258 -7.09 22.83 8.65
C ASP A 258 -6.22 21.71 9.23
N PHE A 259 -5.28 21.18 8.44
CA PHE A 259 -4.39 20.09 8.84
C PHE A 259 -3.57 20.48 10.07
N THR A 260 -2.88 21.63 10.02
CA THR A 260 -2.00 22.07 11.11
C THR A 260 -2.74 22.52 12.38
N THR A 261 -4.00 22.95 12.26
CA THR A 261 -4.80 23.39 13.42
C THR A 261 -5.58 22.26 14.07
N ARG A 262 -6.07 21.30 13.27
CA ARG A 262 -6.96 20.22 13.73
C ARG A 262 -6.23 18.91 13.97
N PHE A 263 -5.18 18.59 13.24
CA PHE A 263 -4.41 17.37 13.44
C PHE A 263 -3.35 17.55 14.54
N THR A 264 -3.78 17.88 15.75
CA THR A 264 -2.89 18.07 16.91
C THR A 264 -3.31 17.13 18.04
N PRO A 265 -2.48 16.87 19.07
CA PRO A 265 -2.91 16.04 20.21
C PRO A 265 -4.19 16.55 20.91
N ARG A 266 -4.50 17.85 20.82
CA ARG A 266 -5.75 18.44 21.36
C ARG A 266 -6.90 18.44 20.36
N GLY A 267 -6.60 18.30 19.08
CA GLY A 267 -7.57 18.22 18.01
C GLY A 267 -8.37 16.91 18.09
N LYS A 268 -9.56 16.92 17.49
CA LYS A 268 -10.50 15.79 17.56
C LYS A 268 -10.68 15.17 16.20
N ASN A 269 -10.73 13.84 16.17
CA ASN A 269 -11.10 13.05 15.00
C ASN A 269 -12.60 13.19 14.68
N HIS A 270 -13.04 12.58 13.58
CA HIS A 270 -14.43 12.56 13.10
C HIS A 270 -15.40 11.93 14.11
N LEU A 271 -14.91 11.11 15.03
CA LEU A 271 -15.67 10.53 16.16
C LEU A 271 -15.72 11.45 17.39
N GLY A 272 -15.14 12.66 17.30
CA GLY A 272 -15.10 13.64 18.39
C GLY A 272 -14.10 13.30 19.51
N LYS A 273 -13.22 12.32 19.31
CA LYS A 273 -12.18 11.89 20.26
C LYS A 273 -10.87 12.63 20.00
N PRO A 274 -10.14 13.06 21.03
CA PRO A 274 -8.88 13.75 20.82
C PRO A 274 -7.81 12.81 20.26
N PHE A 275 -6.98 13.28 19.33
CA PHE A 275 -5.84 12.48 18.84
C PHE A 275 -4.85 12.18 19.95
N GLY A 276 -4.79 13.00 21.00
CA GLY A 276 -3.94 12.82 22.17
C GLY A 276 -4.16 11.52 22.95
N ASP A 277 -5.32 10.87 22.76
CA ASP A 277 -5.55 9.52 23.30
C ASP A 277 -4.61 8.49 22.63
N HIS A 278 -4.17 8.77 21.41
CA HIS A 278 -3.36 7.88 20.58
C HIS A 278 -1.97 8.43 20.21
N ALA A 279 -1.79 9.74 20.19
CA ALA A 279 -0.57 10.44 19.81
C ALA A 279 -0.04 11.31 20.96
N GLU A 280 1.17 11.00 21.43
CA GLU A 280 1.88 11.83 22.39
C GLU A 280 2.33 13.16 21.76
N GLU A 281 2.72 13.11 20.49
CA GLU A 281 3.24 14.25 19.74
C GLU A 281 2.83 14.16 18.27
N ILE A 282 2.46 15.30 17.69
CA ILE A 282 2.22 15.47 16.26
C ILE A 282 2.97 16.71 15.79
N VAL A 283 3.96 16.51 14.91
CA VAL A 283 4.79 17.57 14.34
C VAL A 283 4.49 17.72 12.86
N HIS A 284 4.22 18.95 12.42
CA HIS A 284 3.90 19.25 11.03
C HIS A 284 5.08 19.89 10.30
N ASP A 285 5.25 19.52 9.04
CA ASP A 285 6.12 20.17 8.09
C ASP A 285 5.60 19.99 6.65
N GLU A 286 6.38 20.42 5.67
CA GLU A 286 6.07 20.30 4.24
C GLU A 286 7.22 19.63 3.53
N VAL A 287 6.90 18.82 2.53
CA VAL A 287 7.85 18.14 1.67
C VAL A 287 7.61 18.60 0.24
N GLU A 288 8.61 19.27 -0.33
CA GLU A 288 8.62 19.62 -1.74
C GLU A 288 9.07 18.42 -2.58
N PHE A 289 8.34 18.12 -3.64
CA PHE A 289 8.70 17.11 -4.62
C PHE A 289 8.33 17.63 -6.00
N GLU A 290 9.34 17.90 -6.83
CA GLU A 290 9.17 18.55 -8.13
C GLU A 290 8.38 19.86 -8.01
N ASP A 291 7.19 19.96 -8.62
CA ASP A 291 6.28 21.10 -8.56
C ASP A 291 5.16 20.93 -7.53
N LEU A 292 5.18 19.85 -6.74
CA LEU A 292 4.19 19.53 -5.73
C LEU A 292 4.70 19.85 -4.32
N THR A 293 3.78 20.27 -3.46
CA THR A 293 4.01 20.42 -2.02
C THR A 293 3.08 19.47 -1.27
N VAL A 294 3.68 18.53 -0.54
CA VAL A 294 2.96 17.56 0.30
C VAL A 294 3.03 18.03 1.75
N LEU A 295 1.87 18.11 2.40
CA LEU A 295 1.77 18.40 3.82
C LEU A 295 2.09 17.13 4.60
N ARG A 296 2.96 17.21 5.60
CA ARG A 296 3.37 16.05 6.38
C ARG A 296 3.15 16.27 7.87
N ALA A 297 2.71 15.22 8.55
CA ALA A 297 2.72 15.15 10.00
C ALA A 297 3.43 13.87 10.46
N THR A 298 4.38 14.02 11.38
CA THR A 298 5.01 12.90 12.08
C THR A 298 4.34 12.72 13.43
N VAL A 299 3.84 11.51 13.70
CA VAL A 299 3.00 11.17 14.83
C VAL A 299 3.73 10.16 15.71
N ARG A 300 4.12 10.55 16.93
CA ARG A 300 4.64 9.60 17.92
C ARG A 300 3.49 9.04 18.74
N HIS A 301 3.33 7.72 18.73
CA HIS A 301 2.21 7.07 19.40
C HIS A 301 2.38 7.08 20.93
N THR A 302 1.27 7.04 21.66
CA THR A 302 1.31 6.74 23.10
C THR A 302 1.67 5.27 23.31
N ALA A 303 2.20 4.93 24.49
CA ALA A 303 2.66 3.57 24.79
C ALA A 303 1.55 2.49 24.72
N ALA A 304 0.28 2.88 24.87
CA ALA A 304 -0.87 1.98 24.83
C ALA A 304 -1.48 1.84 23.41
N THR A 305 -0.97 2.58 22.43
CA THR A 305 -1.59 2.66 21.10
C THR A 305 -0.99 1.62 20.16
N SER A 306 -1.86 0.82 19.54
CA SER A 306 -1.47 -0.10 18.46
C SER A 306 -0.82 0.68 17.31
N ALA A 307 0.22 0.11 16.72
CA ALA A 307 0.94 0.67 15.59
C ALA A 307 0.05 0.77 14.33
N SER A 308 -1.03 -0.01 14.26
CA SER A 308 -1.99 0.00 13.14
C SER A 308 -3.02 1.14 13.22
N VAL A 309 -3.17 1.82 14.37
CA VAL A 309 -4.29 2.75 14.62
C VAL A 309 -4.42 3.78 13.51
N PHE A 310 -3.38 4.58 13.25
CA PHE A 310 -3.46 5.63 12.24
C PHE A 310 -3.56 5.07 10.81
N LEU A 311 -3.02 3.87 10.55
CA LEU A 311 -3.17 3.21 9.25
C LEU A 311 -4.62 2.78 8.98
N ARG A 312 -5.39 2.43 10.03
CA ARG A 312 -6.74 1.88 9.91
C ARG A 312 -7.85 2.90 10.10
N THR A 313 -7.63 3.89 10.95
CA THR A 313 -8.71 4.75 11.44
C THR A 313 -8.64 6.18 10.94
N LEU A 314 -7.51 6.59 10.34
CA LEU A 314 -7.37 7.97 9.88
C LEU A 314 -8.12 8.17 8.56
N ALA A 315 -9.22 8.90 8.63
CA ALA A 315 -10.03 9.28 7.48
C ALA A 315 -9.69 10.71 7.04
N PRO A 316 -9.88 11.09 5.77
CA PRO A 316 -9.57 12.46 5.36
C PRO A 316 -10.43 13.52 6.08
N GLU A 317 -11.60 13.18 6.61
CA GLU A 317 -12.46 14.05 7.42
C GLU A 317 -11.84 14.43 8.77
N ASP A 318 -10.88 13.64 9.27
CA ASP A 318 -10.28 13.82 10.59
C ASP A 318 -9.54 15.14 10.77
N TYR A 319 -9.15 15.75 9.66
CA TYR A 319 -8.35 16.97 9.65
C TYR A 319 -8.91 18.00 8.66
N ARG A 320 -10.20 17.91 8.31
CA ARG A 320 -10.87 18.80 7.36
C ARG A 320 -12.24 19.26 7.82
N VAL A 321 -12.63 20.48 7.47
CA VAL A 321 -14.02 20.93 7.66
C VAL A 321 -14.91 20.22 6.64
N VAL A 322 -15.82 19.36 7.11
CA VAL A 322 -16.97 18.94 6.30
C VAL A 322 -17.79 20.20 6.06
N GLY A 323 -17.94 20.62 4.80
CA GLY A 323 -18.84 21.72 4.45
C GLY A 323 -20.24 21.46 5.05
N PRO A 324 -21.04 22.51 5.32
CA PRO A 324 -22.36 22.30 5.89
C PRO A 324 -23.17 21.36 4.99
N SER A 325 -23.58 20.23 5.57
CA SER A 325 -24.59 19.31 5.02
C SER A 325 -25.94 19.99 4.87
#